data_AF-A0A0T6BIG8-F1
#
_entry.id   AF-A0A0T6BIG8-F1
#
_cell.length_a   1.000
_cell.length_b   1.000
_cell.length_c   1.000
_cell.angle_alpha   90.00
_cell.angle_beta   90.00
_cell.angle_gamma   90.00
#
_symmetry.space_group_name_H-M   'P 1'
#
loop_
_entity.id
_entity.type
_entity.pdbx_description
1 polymer ?
#
loop_
_entity_poly.entity_id
_entity_poly.type
_entity_poly.pdbx_seq_one_letter_code
_entity_poly.pdbx_strand_id
1 'polypeptide(L)'
;MLICEFCGASGTEEDDDFQLDSNGFGFWCEDCDGFTYFDQIKNRHRFTLILEKKEHTNEPLVITDQKFNKRLSPYRYPGGKSKIVQYLYSHLQIQNSKTKKLISPFAGGASFELAMLHAGVIEELHLNDLDLGVFALWWTIKYMPFEIIERIRTITPNHQDYFKAQSIIKNDYLGVDLIEAAWSSLLVNRLAYSGIVKANPLGGKNGGLEKLLSRWNPKELIRKIEYIHSVSDRIEVTQENAIDLIEEAYWQDEATIFIDPPYVQKGKDLYHCFYTEKDHRELSFLLDSLHYGCPGADIIVTYDYNKWLNGLYEYPKVEVIGRIYSA
;
A
#
# COMPACT_ATOMS: atom_id res chain seq x y z
N MET A 1 21.93 21.85 -25.68
CA MET A 1 20.60 21.85 -26.31
C MET A 1 19.69 21.10 -25.37
N LEU A 2 18.71 21.80 -24.83
CA LEU A 2 17.66 21.29 -23.95
C LEU A 2 16.49 20.85 -24.81
N ILE A 3 15.83 19.76 -24.44
CA ILE A 3 14.60 19.28 -25.07
C ILE A 3 13.66 18.86 -23.95
N CYS A 4 12.51 19.52 -23.83
CA CYS A 4 11.47 19.14 -22.88
C CYS A 4 10.90 17.76 -23.25
N GLU A 5 10.85 16.84 -22.29
CA GLU A 5 10.36 15.48 -22.55
C GLU A 5 8.85 15.39 -22.78
N PHE A 6 8.10 16.41 -22.37
CA PHE A 6 6.64 16.41 -22.40
C PHE A 6 6.07 17.09 -23.65
N CYS A 7 6.48 18.33 -23.95
CA CYS A 7 5.97 19.08 -25.10
C CYS A 7 6.91 19.05 -26.32
N GLY A 8 8.16 18.60 -26.15
CA GLY A 8 9.16 18.57 -27.21
C GLY A 8 9.77 19.92 -27.57
N ALA A 9 9.45 20.99 -26.82
CA ALA A 9 10.12 22.28 -26.96
C ALA A 9 11.64 22.11 -26.80
N SER A 10 12.40 22.81 -27.63
CA SER A 10 13.86 22.67 -27.68
C SER A 10 14.54 24.02 -27.73
N GLY A 11 15.64 24.17 -26.99
CA GLY A 11 16.44 25.39 -26.98
C GLY A 11 17.78 25.21 -26.28
N THR A 12 18.29 26.29 -25.70
CA THR A 12 19.57 26.34 -24.98
C THR A 12 19.37 26.76 -23.53
N GLU A 13 20.40 26.60 -22.70
CA GLU A 13 20.40 27.06 -21.30
C GLU A 13 20.37 28.59 -21.19
N GLU A 14 20.62 29.31 -22.29
CA GLU A 14 20.56 30.78 -22.36
C GLU A 14 19.16 31.28 -22.76
N ASP A 15 18.25 30.37 -23.15
CA ASP A 15 16.89 30.74 -23.56
C ASP A 15 16.00 30.92 -22.31
N ASP A 16 15.20 31.99 -22.29
CA ASP A 16 14.27 32.29 -21.18
C ASP A 16 13.13 31.25 -21.06
N ASP A 17 13.00 30.33 -22.02
CA ASP A 17 11.95 29.31 -22.10
C ASP A 17 12.22 28.09 -21.18
N PHE A 18 13.39 28.03 -20.52
CA PHE A 18 13.78 26.93 -19.64
C PHE A 18 14.37 27.41 -18.32
N GLN A 19 13.71 27.04 -17.21
CA GLN A 19 14.18 27.34 -15.86
C GLN A 19 15.02 26.18 -15.32
N LEU A 20 16.33 26.38 -15.13
CA LEU A 20 17.22 25.36 -14.58
C LEU A 20 16.93 25.06 -13.10
N ASP A 21 16.99 23.77 -12.75
CA ASP A 21 16.95 23.33 -11.37
C ASP A 21 18.16 23.80 -10.58
N SER A 22 17.90 24.38 -9.42
CA SER A 22 18.92 24.79 -8.45
C SER A 22 19.82 23.64 -7.97
N ASN A 23 19.32 22.40 -7.95
CA ASN A 23 20.10 21.23 -7.58
C ASN A 23 20.85 20.61 -8.77
N GLY A 24 20.66 21.15 -9.98
CA GLY A 24 21.32 20.71 -11.20
C GLY A 24 20.84 19.35 -11.71
N PHE A 25 19.65 18.90 -11.33
CA PHE A 25 19.12 17.62 -11.81
C PHE A 25 18.42 17.72 -13.17
N GLY A 26 17.91 18.89 -13.52
CA GLY A 26 17.10 19.11 -14.71
C GLY A 26 16.68 20.56 -14.90
N PHE A 27 15.57 20.76 -15.59
CA PHE A 27 14.98 22.06 -15.87
C PHE A 27 13.45 21.96 -16.01
N TRP A 28 12.75 23.05 -15.72
CA TRP A 28 11.34 23.25 -16.05
C TRP A 28 11.20 23.93 -17.41
N CYS A 29 10.16 23.55 -18.16
CA CYS A 29 9.82 24.14 -19.45
C CYS A 29 8.69 25.17 -19.28
N GLU A 30 8.91 26.43 -19.64
CA GLU A 30 7.92 27.51 -19.47
C GLU A 30 6.68 27.34 -20.37
N ASP A 31 6.78 26.56 -21.46
CA ASP A 31 5.64 26.28 -22.35
C ASP A 31 4.61 25.36 -21.71
N CYS A 32 5.03 24.47 -20.80
CA CYS A 32 4.18 23.40 -20.30
C CYS A 32 4.27 23.16 -18.79
N ASP A 33 5.21 23.76 -18.08
CA ASP A 33 5.52 23.56 -16.65
C ASP A 33 6.09 22.17 -16.31
N GLY A 34 6.45 21.37 -17.30
CA GLY A 34 6.99 20.02 -17.11
C GLY A 34 8.47 20.01 -16.71
N PHE A 35 8.86 19.15 -15.78
CA PHE A 35 10.24 18.99 -15.32
C PHE A 35 11.00 17.90 -16.07
N THR A 36 12.06 18.26 -16.80
CA THR A 36 12.90 17.30 -17.53
C THR A 36 14.26 17.12 -16.87
N TYR A 37 14.61 15.86 -16.54
CA TYR A 37 15.94 15.51 -16.02
C TYR A 37 17.03 15.56 -17.09
N PHE A 38 18.21 16.06 -16.74
CA PHE A 38 19.40 15.98 -17.60
C PHE A 38 19.89 14.52 -17.77
N ASP A 39 19.97 13.78 -16.66
CA ASP A 39 20.27 12.35 -16.65
C ASP A 39 19.01 11.56 -16.31
N GLN A 40 18.31 11.13 -17.37
CA GLN A 40 17.08 10.36 -17.24
C GLN A 40 17.27 8.94 -16.70
N ILE A 41 18.50 8.46 -16.52
CA ILE A 41 18.79 7.10 -16.03
C ILE A 41 19.07 7.12 -14.53
N LYS A 42 19.87 8.09 -14.07
CA LYS A 42 20.36 8.12 -12.70
C LYS A 42 19.42 8.84 -11.73
N ASN A 43 18.85 9.96 -12.17
CA ASN A 43 18.17 10.90 -11.29
C ASN A 43 16.64 10.86 -11.42
N ARG A 44 16.14 10.30 -12.53
CA ARG A 44 14.71 10.25 -12.83
C ARG A 44 13.96 9.43 -11.80
N HIS A 45 13.01 10.07 -11.14
CA HIS A 45 11.99 9.39 -10.35
C HIS A 45 11.04 8.62 -11.27
N ARG A 46 10.58 7.46 -10.81
CA ARG A 46 9.75 6.53 -11.57
C ARG A 46 8.29 6.71 -11.22
N PHE A 47 7.44 6.53 -12.21
CA PHE A 47 6.02 6.34 -12.01
C PHE A 47 5.60 5.05 -12.73
N THR A 48 5.22 4.03 -11.96
CA THR A 48 4.81 2.72 -12.50
C THR A 48 3.38 2.40 -12.10
N LEU A 49 2.55 2.02 -13.07
CA LEU A 49 1.18 1.55 -12.86
C LEU A 49 1.11 0.06 -13.20
N ILE A 50 0.87 -0.77 -12.18
CA ILE A 50 0.81 -2.23 -12.30
C ILE A 50 -0.66 -2.66 -12.25
N LEU A 51 -1.13 -3.28 -13.33
CA LEU A 51 -2.51 -3.76 -13.46
C LEU A 51 -2.58 -5.29 -13.39
N GLU A 52 -3.28 -5.80 -12.38
CA GLU A 52 -3.43 -7.22 -12.11
C GLU A 52 -4.66 -7.82 -12.83
N LYS A 53 -4.44 -8.54 -13.93
CA LYS A 53 -5.48 -9.21 -14.73
C LYS A 53 -5.76 -10.63 -14.21
N LYS A 54 -7.02 -11.08 -14.24
CA LYS A 54 -7.38 -12.42 -13.75
C LYS A 54 -6.81 -13.59 -14.58
N GLU A 55 -6.49 -13.35 -15.84
CA GLU A 55 -5.96 -14.36 -16.75
C GLU A 55 -4.48 -14.62 -16.44
N HIS A 56 -4.04 -15.87 -16.55
CA HIS A 56 -2.63 -16.21 -16.46
C HIS A 56 -1.87 -15.57 -17.62
N THR A 57 -0.95 -14.66 -17.32
CA THR A 57 0.09 -14.27 -18.27
C THR A 57 1.19 -15.33 -18.22
N ASN A 58 1.70 -15.76 -19.38
CA ASN A 58 2.83 -16.69 -19.48
C ASN A 58 4.18 -16.00 -19.17
N GLU A 59 4.16 -14.72 -18.81
CA GLU A 59 5.38 -13.98 -18.53
C GLU A 59 5.93 -14.39 -17.16
N PRO A 60 7.21 -14.82 -17.10
CA PRO A 60 7.83 -15.14 -15.84
C PRO A 60 7.94 -13.87 -15.00
N LEU A 61 7.41 -13.92 -13.77
CA LEU A 61 7.71 -12.89 -12.78
C LEU A 61 9.23 -12.80 -12.62
N VAL A 62 9.74 -11.57 -12.52
CA VAL A 62 11.16 -11.28 -12.32
C VAL A 62 11.72 -12.15 -11.18
N ILE A 63 12.73 -12.96 -11.49
CA ILE A 63 13.43 -13.78 -10.53
C ILE A 63 14.60 -12.95 -10.00
N THR A 64 14.57 -12.61 -8.72
CA THR A 64 15.74 -12.04 -8.04
C THR A 64 16.21 -13.00 -6.96
N ASP A 65 17.50 -13.05 -6.67
CA ASP A 65 18.06 -13.95 -5.64
C ASP A 65 17.65 -13.58 -4.21
N GLN A 66 17.17 -12.35 -3.99
CA GLN A 66 16.71 -11.87 -2.69
C GLN A 66 15.52 -12.68 -2.19
N LYS A 67 15.58 -13.20 -0.95
CA LYS A 67 14.47 -13.94 -0.34
C LYS A 67 13.66 -13.05 0.59
N PHE A 68 12.34 -13.14 0.48
CA PHE A 68 11.40 -12.36 1.30
C PHE A 68 10.54 -13.24 2.20
N ASN A 69 10.31 -12.76 3.43
CA ASN A 69 9.32 -13.36 4.32
C ASN A 69 7.91 -12.84 3.97
N LYS A 70 7.20 -13.60 3.14
CA LYS A 70 5.88 -13.24 2.58
C LYS A 70 4.71 -13.41 3.56
N ARG A 71 4.97 -13.79 4.82
CA ARG A 71 3.92 -14.14 5.80
C ARG A 71 4.09 -13.43 7.13
N LEU A 72 4.60 -12.20 7.13
CA LEU A 72 4.82 -11.41 8.35
C LEU A 72 3.55 -10.78 8.90
N SER A 73 2.63 -10.32 8.04
CA SER A 73 1.43 -9.65 8.52
C SER A 73 0.53 -10.59 9.36
N PRO A 74 0.05 -10.15 10.55
CA PRO A 74 -1.00 -10.85 11.29
C PRO A 74 -2.38 -10.65 10.65
N TYR A 75 -2.52 -9.61 9.83
CA TYR A 75 -3.76 -9.16 9.22
C TYR A 75 -3.86 -9.67 7.78
N ARG A 76 -4.96 -10.35 7.45
CA ARG A 76 -5.26 -10.69 6.06
C ARG A 76 -5.92 -9.49 5.41
N TYR A 77 -5.66 -9.22 4.15
CA TYR A 77 -6.37 -8.13 3.47
C TYR A 77 -6.71 -8.55 2.05
N PRO A 78 -7.93 -8.26 1.57
CA PRO A 78 -8.22 -8.37 0.14
C PRO A 78 -7.16 -7.61 -0.65
N GLY A 79 -6.58 -8.24 -1.67
CA GLY A 79 -5.54 -7.62 -2.48
C GLY A 79 -4.11 -7.68 -1.94
N GLY A 80 -3.86 -8.35 -0.81
CA GLY A 80 -2.52 -8.45 -0.22
C GLY A 80 -1.44 -8.95 -1.20
N LYS A 81 -0.40 -8.14 -1.41
CA LYS A 81 0.66 -8.31 -2.41
C LYS A 81 1.75 -9.35 -2.09
N SER A 82 1.57 -10.14 -1.05
CA SER A 82 2.50 -11.21 -0.61
C SER A 82 3.05 -12.11 -1.75
N LYS A 83 2.28 -12.36 -2.80
CA LYS A 83 2.69 -13.21 -3.92
C LYS A 83 3.58 -12.53 -4.95
N ILE A 84 3.41 -11.23 -5.13
CA ILE A 84 4.15 -10.42 -6.10
C ILE A 84 5.25 -9.58 -5.45
N VAL A 85 5.57 -9.81 -4.17
CA VAL A 85 6.65 -9.11 -3.44
C VAL A 85 7.96 -9.04 -4.23
N GLN A 86 8.34 -10.14 -4.89
CA GLN A 86 9.57 -10.20 -5.69
C GLN A 86 9.55 -9.25 -6.90
N TYR A 87 8.38 -9.14 -7.52
CA TYR A 87 8.15 -8.30 -8.68
C TYR A 87 8.04 -6.84 -8.27
N LEU A 88 7.32 -6.52 -7.19
CA LEU A 88 7.30 -5.15 -6.65
C LEU A 88 8.70 -4.70 -6.23
N TYR A 89 9.49 -5.58 -5.62
CA TYR A 89 10.89 -5.31 -5.28
C TYR A 89 11.74 -4.92 -6.50
N SER A 90 11.53 -5.51 -7.68
CA SER A 90 12.32 -5.16 -8.87
C SER A 90 12.05 -3.75 -9.40
N HIS A 91 11.02 -3.08 -8.92
CA HIS A 91 10.70 -1.69 -9.29
C HIS A 91 11.39 -0.66 -8.39
N LEU A 92 11.89 -1.08 -7.23
CA LEU A 92 12.57 -0.20 -6.27
C LEU A 92 13.97 0.19 -6.76
N GLN A 93 14.36 1.44 -6.55
CA GLN A 93 15.66 2.00 -6.95
C GLN A 93 16.73 1.90 -5.86
N ILE A 94 17.02 0.66 -5.43
CA ILE A 94 17.91 0.41 -4.28
C ILE A 94 19.37 0.79 -4.57
N GLN A 95 19.84 0.56 -5.81
CA GLN A 95 21.25 0.82 -6.18
C GLN A 95 21.61 2.32 -6.15
N ASN A 96 20.61 3.19 -6.32
CA ASN A 96 20.78 4.64 -6.33
C ASN A 96 20.40 5.30 -4.99
N SER A 97 20.15 4.51 -3.93
CA SER A 97 19.68 4.99 -2.62
C SER A 97 18.37 5.79 -2.64
N LYS A 98 17.57 5.68 -3.71
CA LYS A 98 16.27 6.35 -3.89
C LYS A 98 15.11 5.66 -3.15
N THR A 99 15.38 4.52 -2.48
CA THR A 99 14.37 3.77 -1.72
C THR A 99 14.90 3.41 -0.34
N LYS A 100 15.01 4.39 0.56
CA LYS A 100 15.28 4.16 1.99
C LYS A 100 14.00 4.14 2.81
N LYS A 101 13.01 4.96 2.46
CA LYS A 101 11.70 4.99 3.11
C LYS A 101 10.63 4.43 2.17
N LEU A 102 9.79 3.53 2.66
CA LEU A 102 8.58 3.11 1.95
C LEU A 102 7.37 3.73 2.62
N ILE A 103 6.54 4.41 1.84
CA ILE A 103 5.33 5.08 2.34
C ILE A 103 4.13 4.40 1.70
N SER A 104 3.17 3.97 2.51
CA SER A 104 2.00 3.24 2.05
C SER A 104 0.72 3.94 2.51
N PRO A 105 0.17 4.84 1.67
CA PRO A 105 -1.07 5.57 1.96
C PRO A 105 -2.30 4.66 2.17
N PHE A 106 -2.24 3.44 1.65
CA PHE A 106 -3.27 2.40 1.73
C PHE A 106 -2.67 1.10 2.27
N ALA A 107 -2.19 1.12 3.50
CA ALA A 107 -1.43 0.00 4.09
C ALA A 107 -2.21 -1.31 4.10
N GLY A 108 -3.49 -1.30 4.46
CA GLY A 108 -4.31 -2.49 4.60
C GLY A 108 -3.62 -3.58 5.43
N GLY A 109 -3.22 -4.67 4.77
CA GLY A 109 -2.49 -5.78 5.37
C GLY A 109 -0.97 -5.64 5.47
N ALA A 110 -0.36 -4.60 4.90
CA ALA A 110 1.06 -4.29 4.93
C ALA A 110 2.00 -5.45 4.54
N SER A 111 1.57 -6.33 3.61
CA SER A 111 2.29 -7.57 3.33
C SER A 111 3.57 -7.39 2.51
N PHE A 112 3.62 -6.36 1.65
CA PHE A 112 4.81 -6.04 0.83
C PHE A 112 5.79 -5.21 1.66
N GLU A 113 5.24 -4.22 2.35
CA GLU A 113 5.85 -3.28 3.26
C GLU A 113 6.68 -3.98 4.34
N LEU A 114 6.05 -4.87 5.10
CA LEU A 114 6.73 -5.64 6.13
C LEU A 114 7.80 -6.57 5.55
N ALA A 115 7.61 -7.08 4.33
CA ALA A 115 8.60 -7.92 3.67
C ALA A 115 9.84 -7.11 3.26
N MET A 116 9.67 -5.87 2.80
CA MET A 116 10.78 -4.96 2.49
C MET A 116 11.55 -4.58 3.76
N LEU A 117 10.83 -4.19 4.82
CA LEU A 117 11.44 -3.81 6.10
C LEU A 117 12.23 -4.97 6.72
N HIS A 118 11.63 -6.17 6.76
CA HIS A 118 12.28 -7.38 7.28
C HIS A 118 13.51 -7.78 6.49
N ALA A 119 13.49 -7.61 5.16
CA ALA A 119 14.62 -7.95 4.31
C ALA A 119 15.76 -6.92 4.38
N GLY A 120 15.58 -5.82 5.11
CA GLY A 120 16.54 -4.71 5.16
C GLY A 120 16.66 -3.96 3.84
N VAL A 121 15.63 -4.06 2.98
CA VAL A 121 15.60 -3.34 1.69
C VAL A 121 15.33 -1.86 1.90
N ILE A 122 14.47 -1.56 2.87
CA ILE A 122 14.15 -0.20 3.32
C ILE A 122 14.62 -0.04 4.75
N GLU A 123 14.94 1.19 5.13
CA GLU A 123 15.35 1.60 6.47
C GLU A 123 14.12 1.99 7.30
N GLU A 124 13.19 2.71 6.70
CA GLU A 124 11.98 3.23 7.36
C GLU A 124 10.71 2.81 6.61
N LEU A 125 9.63 2.62 7.36
CA LEU A 125 8.32 2.28 6.83
C LEU A 125 7.26 3.21 7.41
N HIS A 126 6.43 3.81 6.56
CA HIS A 126 5.26 4.60 6.96
C HIS A 126 4.00 3.90 6.49
N LEU A 127 3.21 3.41 7.45
CA LEU A 127 1.91 2.80 7.21
C LEU A 127 0.81 3.81 7.49
N ASN A 128 -0.04 4.06 6.50
CA ASN A 128 -1.24 4.87 6.65
C ASN A 128 -2.46 4.09 6.16
N ASP A 129 -3.58 4.21 6.87
CA ASP A 129 -4.86 3.72 6.38
C ASP A 129 -5.99 4.55 6.98
N LEU A 130 -6.96 4.93 6.16
CA LEU A 130 -8.10 5.72 6.61
C LEU A 130 -9.04 4.89 7.51
N ASP A 131 -9.09 3.56 7.32
CA ASP A 131 -9.90 2.66 8.14
C ASP A 131 -9.37 2.64 9.58
N LEU A 132 -10.21 3.10 10.52
CA LEU A 132 -9.87 3.17 11.94
C LEU A 132 -9.46 1.81 12.53
N GLY A 133 -10.05 0.71 12.09
CA GLY A 133 -9.67 -0.62 12.58
C GLY A 133 -8.32 -1.11 12.05
N VAL A 134 -7.96 -0.74 10.82
CA VAL A 134 -6.63 -1.00 10.26
C VAL A 134 -5.59 -0.14 10.95
N PHE A 135 -5.82 1.18 11.04
CA PHE A 135 -4.97 2.11 11.77
C PHE A 135 -4.78 1.66 13.23
N ALA A 136 -5.87 1.41 13.95
CA ALA A 136 -5.82 1.02 15.35
C ALA A 136 -5.04 -0.30 15.55
N LEU A 137 -5.14 -1.25 14.62
CA LEU A 137 -4.37 -2.48 14.67
C LEU A 137 -2.87 -2.21 14.59
N TRP A 138 -2.41 -1.47 13.57
CA TRP A 138 -0.99 -1.15 13.40
C TRP A 138 -0.46 -0.28 14.54
N TRP A 139 -1.26 0.71 14.97
CA TRP A 139 -0.94 1.57 16.10
C TRP A 139 -0.78 0.75 17.39
N THR A 140 -1.71 -0.15 17.67
CA THR A 140 -1.65 -0.99 18.89
C THR A 140 -0.47 -1.96 18.84
N ILE A 141 -0.18 -2.57 17.69
CA ILE A 141 1.01 -3.43 17.53
C ILE A 141 2.30 -2.64 17.79
N LYS A 142 2.38 -1.40 17.32
CA LYS A 142 3.55 -0.53 17.56
C LYS A 142 3.67 -0.11 19.02
N TYR A 143 2.63 0.49 19.59
CA TYR A 143 2.72 1.20 20.87
C TYR A 143 2.26 0.39 22.09
N MET A 144 1.34 -0.55 21.94
CA MET A 144 0.72 -1.30 23.03
C MET A 144 0.50 -2.78 22.68
N PRO A 145 1.54 -3.52 22.24
CA PRO A 145 1.38 -4.88 21.70
C PRO A 145 0.78 -5.86 22.70
N PHE A 146 1.08 -5.69 24.00
CA PHE A 146 0.66 -6.60 25.06
C PHE A 146 -0.86 -6.60 25.27
N GLU A 147 -1.55 -5.48 25.01
CA GLU A 147 -3.02 -5.41 25.08
C GLU A 147 -3.70 -6.40 24.13
N ILE A 148 -3.15 -6.58 22.91
CA ILE A 148 -3.66 -7.55 21.96
C ILE A 148 -3.08 -8.95 22.21
N ILE A 149 -1.79 -9.06 22.56
CA ILE A 149 -1.14 -10.36 22.80
C ILE A 149 -1.83 -11.12 23.94
N GLU A 150 -2.14 -10.45 25.06
CA GLU A 150 -2.81 -11.11 26.19
C GLU A 150 -4.22 -11.59 25.80
N ARG A 151 -4.97 -10.80 25.03
CA ARG A 151 -6.27 -11.20 24.50
C ARG A 151 -6.16 -12.42 23.59
N ILE A 152 -5.20 -12.44 22.64
CA ILE A 152 -4.97 -13.60 21.77
C ILE A 152 -4.59 -14.85 22.56
N ARG A 153 -3.82 -14.69 23.64
CA ARG A 153 -3.34 -15.80 24.47
C ARG A 153 -4.44 -16.41 25.33
N THR A 154 -5.37 -15.59 25.83
CA THR A 154 -6.34 -15.99 26.85
C THR A 154 -7.74 -16.25 26.30
N ILE A 155 -8.09 -15.65 25.16
CA ILE A 155 -9.44 -15.74 24.58
C ILE A 155 -9.43 -16.73 23.41
N THR A 156 -10.35 -17.70 23.46
CA THR A 156 -10.73 -18.51 22.31
C THR A 156 -12.03 -17.96 21.73
N PRO A 157 -12.00 -17.26 20.58
CA PRO A 157 -13.18 -16.59 20.05
C PRO A 157 -14.29 -17.57 19.63
N ASN A 158 -15.54 -17.11 19.67
CA ASN A 158 -16.69 -17.83 19.16
C ASN A 158 -17.55 -16.94 18.23
N HIS A 159 -18.69 -17.45 17.74
CA HIS A 159 -19.58 -16.71 16.85
C HIS A 159 -20.17 -15.44 17.48
N GLN A 160 -20.43 -15.42 18.79
CA GLN A 160 -20.93 -14.21 19.47
C GLN A 160 -19.86 -13.11 19.46
N ASP A 161 -18.60 -13.47 19.75
CA ASP A 161 -17.48 -12.52 19.67
C ASP A 161 -17.34 -11.96 18.26
N TYR A 162 -17.46 -12.82 17.23
CA TYR A 162 -17.44 -12.39 15.83
C TYR A 162 -18.54 -11.37 15.52
N PHE A 163 -19.79 -11.65 15.87
CA PHE A 163 -20.91 -10.75 15.55
C PHE A 163 -20.84 -9.45 16.38
N LYS A 164 -20.36 -9.50 17.62
CA LYS A 164 -20.10 -8.32 18.44
C LYS A 164 -19.04 -7.44 17.76
N ALA A 165 -17.87 -8.00 17.43
CA ALA A 165 -16.82 -7.30 16.73
C ALA A 165 -17.30 -6.75 15.37
N GLN A 166 -18.04 -7.54 14.59
CA GLN A 166 -18.60 -7.09 13.32
C GLN A 166 -19.61 -5.94 13.50
N SER A 167 -20.39 -5.94 14.58
CA SER A 167 -21.32 -4.85 14.88
C SER A 167 -20.59 -3.54 15.20
N ILE A 168 -19.46 -3.62 15.91
CA ILE A 168 -18.59 -2.48 16.19
C ILE A 168 -18.08 -1.86 14.88
N ILE A 169 -17.55 -2.68 13.97
CA ILE A 169 -17.04 -2.19 12.67
C ILE A 169 -18.18 -1.58 11.83
N LYS A 170 -19.35 -2.24 11.78
CA LYS A 170 -20.52 -1.74 11.04
C LYS A 170 -21.09 -0.44 11.59
N ASN A 171 -20.86 -0.16 12.88
CA ASN A 171 -21.21 1.10 13.53
C ASN A 171 -20.04 2.11 13.52
N ASP A 172 -19.10 1.92 12.60
CA ASP A 172 -17.95 2.81 12.38
C ASP A 172 -17.13 3.07 13.66
N TYR A 173 -17.01 2.05 14.51
CA TYR A 173 -16.29 2.11 15.79
C TYR A 173 -16.79 3.22 16.74
N LEU A 174 -18.03 3.70 16.58
CA LEU A 174 -18.57 4.79 17.39
C LEU A 174 -18.53 4.47 18.89
N GLY A 175 -17.83 5.31 19.65
CA GLY A 175 -17.70 5.19 21.11
C GLY A 175 -16.76 4.07 21.57
N VAL A 176 -15.91 3.55 20.67
CA VAL A 176 -14.96 2.47 20.95
C VAL A 176 -13.53 3.03 21.00
N ASP A 177 -12.73 2.58 21.96
CA ASP A 177 -11.32 2.95 22.05
C ASP A 177 -10.46 2.22 20.99
N LEU A 178 -9.20 2.68 20.82
CA LEU A 178 -8.29 2.11 19.81
C LEU A 178 -7.99 0.63 20.06
N ILE A 179 -7.87 0.19 21.31
CA ILE A 179 -7.54 -1.20 21.62
C ILE A 179 -8.70 -2.13 21.24
N GLU A 180 -9.93 -1.75 21.54
CA GLU A 180 -11.13 -2.50 21.18
C GLU A 180 -11.43 -2.43 19.67
N ALA A 181 -11.12 -1.30 19.00
CA ALA A 181 -11.19 -1.19 17.55
C ALA A 181 -10.20 -2.15 16.87
N ALA A 182 -8.94 -2.16 17.32
CA ALA A 182 -7.91 -3.07 16.85
C ALA A 182 -8.28 -4.54 17.08
N TRP A 183 -8.77 -4.86 18.27
CA TRP A 183 -9.23 -6.21 18.63
C TRP A 183 -10.40 -6.67 17.75
N SER A 184 -11.41 -5.81 17.57
CA SER A 184 -12.58 -6.10 16.74
C SER A 184 -12.20 -6.32 15.28
N SER A 185 -11.33 -5.45 14.75
CA SER A 185 -10.76 -5.54 13.41
C SER A 185 -10.04 -6.88 13.20
N LEU A 186 -9.13 -7.25 14.10
CA LEU A 186 -8.41 -8.53 14.04
C LEU A 186 -9.33 -9.75 14.13
N LEU A 187 -10.31 -9.73 15.05
CA LEU A 187 -11.27 -10.83 15.20
C LEU A 187 -12.05 -11.06 13.91
N VAL A 188 -12.70 -10.02 13.38
CA VAL A 188 -13.48 -10.14 12.15
C VAL A 188 -12.56 -10.59 11.01
N ASN A 189 -11.36 -10.04 10.92
CA ASN A 189 -10.41 -10.41 9.89
C ASN A 189 -10.02 -11.91 9.89
N ARG A 190 -9.75 -12.47 11.06
CA ARG A 190 -9.32 -13.87 11.19
C ARG A 190 -10.48 -14.84 11.08
N LEU A 191 -11.68 -14.42 11.44
CA LEU A 191 -12.86 -15.29 11.54
C LEU A 191 -13.82 -15.15 10.36
N ALA A 192 -13.74 -14.09 9.54
CA ALA A 192 -14.57 -13.89 8.37
C ALA A 192 -14.10 -14.70 7.16
N TYR A 193 -15.05 -15.07 6.28
CA TYR A 193 -14.72 -15.58 4.96
C TYR A 193 -13.88 -14.55 4.18
N SER A 194 -12.72 -15.00 3.68
CA SER A 194 -11.70 -14.15 3.04
C SER A 194 -11.19 -12.94 3.86
N GLY A 195 -11.50 -12.85 5.16
CA GLY A 195 -11.16 -11.70 5.99
C GLY A 195 -11.91 -10.41 5.63
N ILE A 196 -13.03 -10.52 4.91
CA ILE A 196 -13.86 -9.39 4.48
C ILE A 196 -14.81 -9.02 5.62
N VAL A 197 -14.82 -7.75 6.04
CA VAL A 197 -15.65 -7.24 7.13
C VAL A 197 -17.14 -7.58 6.96
N LYS A 198 -17.65 -7.47 5.72
CA LYS A 198 -19.05 -7.69 5.37
C LYS A 198 -19.44 -9.16 5.22
N ALA A 199 -18.47 -10.08 5.27
CA ALA A 199 -18.73 -11.49 5.03
C ALA A 199 -19.35 -12.21 6.25
N ASN A 200 -19.79 -13.45 6.02
CA ASN A 200 -20.16 -14.37 7.08
C ASN A 200 -18.90 -14.97 7.75
N PRO A 201 -19.02 -15.43 9.00
CA PRO A 201 -17.93 -16.15 9.65
C PRO A 201 -17.59 -17.44 8.90
N LEU A 202 -16.34 -17.90 9.02
CA LEU A 202 -15.87 -19.17 8.47
C LEU A 202 -16.71 -20.33 9.03
N GLY A 203 -17.17 -21.21 8.14
CA GLY A 203 -18.11 -22.27 8.49
C GLY A 203 -19.58 -21.83 8.56
N GLY A 204 -19.89 -20.55 8.34
CA GLY A 204 -21.25 -20.01 8.35
C GLY A 204 -21.73 -19.58 9.72
N LYS A 205 -22.89 -18.88 9.77
CA LYS A 205 -23.44 -18.26 11.00
C LYS A 205 -23.71 -19.26 12.12
N ASN A 206 -24.05 -20.50 11.76
CA ASN A 206 -24.35 -21.60 12.68
C ASN A 206 -23.33 -22.75 12.53
N GLY A 207 -22.13 -22.46 12.03
CA GLY A 207 -21.07 -23.44 11.83
C GLY A 207 -20.43 -23.91 13.15
N GLY A 208 -19.66 -24.99 13.10
CA GLY A 208 -18.87 -25.45 14.25
C GLY A 208 -17.65 -24.56 14.53
N LEU A 209 -17.20 -24.55 15.79
CA LEU A 209 -16.07 -23.76 16.26
C LEU A 209 -14.77 -24.06 15.50
N GLU A 210 -14.54 -25.33 15.14
CA GLU A 210 -13.37 -25.75 14.37
C GLU A 210 -13.26 -25.02 13.02
N LYS A 211 -14.37 -24.88 12.29
CA LYS A 211 -14.38 -24.18 11.00
C LYS A 211 -14.18 -22.67 11.19
N LEU A 212 -14.81 -22.10 12.21
CA LEU A 212 -14.65 -20.69 12.58
C LEU A 212 -13.18 -20.35 12.86
N LEU A 213 -12.53 -21.19 13.67
CA LEU A 213 -11.16 -21.00 14.15
C LEU A 213 -10.10 -21.58 13.21
N SER A 214 -10.47 -22.07 12.03
CA SER A 214 -9.52 -22.64 11.04
C SER A 214 -8.38 -21.69 10.64
N ARG A 215 -8.55 -20.38 10.89
CA ARG A 215 -7.53 -19.34 10.67
C ARG A 215 -7.11 -18.62 11.96
N TRP A 216 -7.62 -19.02 13.12
CA TRP A 216 -7.18 -18.48 14.41
C TRP A 216 -6.00 -19.33 14.92
N ASN A 217 -4.78 -18.85 14.71
CA ASN A 217 -3.56 -19.48 15.21
C ASN A 217 -2.89 -18.51 16.21
N PRO A 218 -3.21 -18.61 17.52
CA PRO A 218 -2.68 -17.71 18.54
C PRO A 218 -1.16 -17.61 18.53
N LYS A 219 -0.47 -18.76 18.45
CA LYS A 219 1.00 -18.83 18.50
C LYS A 219 1.63 -18.03 17.34
N GLU A 220 1.14 -18.23 16.12
CA GLU A 220 1.67 -17.48 14.97
C GLU A 220 1.25 -16.01 14.95
N LEU A 221 0.05 -15.68 15.45
CA LEU A 221 -0.37 -14.27 15.57
C LEU A 221 0.53 -13.51 16.55
N ILE A 222 0.73 -14.08 17.74
CA ILE A 222 1.60 -13.49 18.77
C ILE A 222 3.03 -13.32 18.23
N ARG A 223 3.61 -14.36 17.64
CA ARG A 223 4.96 -14.32 17.06
C ARG A 223 5.14 -13.19 16.04
N LYS A 224 4.12 -12.93 15.23
CA LYS A 224 4.13 -11.85 14.22
C LYS A 224 4.05 -10.47 14.86
N ILE A 225 3.14 -10.30 15.83
CA ILE A 225 2.96 -9.05 16.56
C ILE A 225 4.24 -8.70 17.32
N GLU A 226 4.83 -9.66 18.03
CA GLU A 226 6.11 -9.49 18.74
C GLU A 226 7.23 -9.10 17.79
N TYR A 227 7.33 -9.74 16.63
CA TYR A 227 8.32 -9.37 15.60
C TYR A 227 8.12 -7.93 15.12
N ILE A 228 6.90 -7.54 14.72
CA ILE A 228 6.63 -6.19 14.21
C ILE A 228 6.93 -5.14 15.29
N HIS A 229 6.53 -5.41 16.54
CA HIS A 229 6.85 -4.54 17.66
C HIS A 229 8.38 -4.40 17.88
N SER A 230 9.14 -5.49 17.73
CA SER A 230 10.61 -5.47 17.91
C SER A 230 11.35 -4.58 16.90
N VAL A 231 10.73 -4.25 15.77
CA VAL A 231 11.28 -3.32 14.76
C VAL A 231 10.48 -2.03 14.66
N SER A 232 9.62 -1.75 15.66
CA SER A 232 8.62 -0.69 15.55
C SER A 232 9.22 0.72 15.54
N ASP A 233 10.43 0.94 16.04
CA ASP A 233 11.14 2.23 15.92
C ASP A 233 11.36 2.67 14.48
N ARG A 234 11.33 1.71 13.54
CA ARG A 234 11.46 1.94 12.10
C ARG A 234 10.12 2.08 11.38
N ILE A 235 9.02 2.07 12.12
CA ILE A 235 7.65 2.08 11.59
C ILE A 235 6.93 3.33 12.10
N GLU A 236 6.46 4.15 11.18
CA GLU A 236 5.52 5.25 11.41
C GLU A 236 4.10 4.77 11.07
N VAL A 237 3.10 5.19 11.86
CA VAL A 237 1.69 4.78 11.69
C VAL A 237 0.79 6.01 11.81
N THR A 238 0.04 6.32 10.75
CA THR A 238 -0.87 7.47 10.69
C THR A 238 -2.27 7.08 10.18
N GLN A 239 -3.23 7.98 10.37
CA GLN A 239 -4.63 7.86 9.91
C GLN A 239 -5.04 9.13 9.16
N GLU A 240 -4.33 9.43 8.09
CA GLU A 240 -4.48 10.62 7.27
C GLU A 240 -5.22 10.32 5.97
N ASN A 241 -5.73 11.38 5.34
CA ASN A 241 -6.19 11.29 3.96
C ASN A 241 -5.00 10.90 3.08
N ALA A 242 -5.20 9.90 2.22
CA ALA A 242 -4.14 9.38 1.38
C ALA A 242 -3.61 10.42 0.37
N ILE A 243 -4.47 11.33 -0.13
CA ILE A 243 -4.07 12.40 -1.06
C ILE A 243 -3.11 13.37 -0.36
N ASP A 244 -3.50 13.87 0.81
CA ASP A 244 -2.68 14.78 1.62
C ASP A 244 -1.31 14.14 1.96
N LEU A 245 -1.30 12.87 2.38
CA LEU A 245 -0.07 12.14 2.66
C LEU A 245 0.81 11.98 1.42
N ILE A 246 0.23 11.69 0.25
CA ILE A 246 0.99 11.55 -1.00
C ILE A 246 1.65 12.88 -1.36
N GLU A 247 0.93 13.99 -1.27
CA GLU A 247 1.45 15.34 -1.54
C GLU A 247 2.66 15.66 -0.68
N GLU A 248 2.59 15.37 0.63
CA GLU A 248 3.69 15.61 1.55
C GLU A 248 4.86 14.62 1.34
N ALA A 249 4.55 13.34 1.12
CA ALA A 249 5.53 12.29 0.92
C ALA A 249 6.33 12.44 -0.38
N TYR A 250 5.74 13.06 -1.41
CA TYR A 250 6.36 13.15 -2.71
C TYR A 250 7.66 13.97 -2.72
N TRP A 251 7.79 14.94 -1.81
CA TRP A 251 9.00 15.75 -1.66
C TRP A 251 10.18 14.99 -1.01
N GLN A 252 9.98 13.75 -0.57
CA GLN A 252 11.03 12.92 0.01
C GLN A 252 11.74 12.10 -1.08
N ASP A 253 12.84 12.65 -1.62
CA ASP A 253 13.57 12.07 -2.75
C ASP A 253 14.09 10.63 -2.55
N GLU A 254 14.34 10.24 -1.30
CA GLU A 254 14.78 8.89 -0.92
C GLU A 254 13.60 7.95 -0.57
N ALA A 255 12.36 8.39 -0.81
CA ALA A 255 11.16 7.62 -0.57
C ALA A 255 10.64 6.93 -1.84
N THR A 256 9.95 5.83 -1.63
CA THR A 256 9.04 5.24 -2.62
C THR A 256 7.64 5.21 -2.03
N ILE A 257 6.68 5.76 -2.75
CA ILE A 257 5.27 5.76 -2.38
C ILE A 257 4.61 4.56 -3.05
N PHE A 258 4.20 3.59 -2.24
CA PHE A 258 3.50 2.39 -2.67
C PHE A 258 1.99 2.54 -2.46
N ILE A 259 1.26 2.64 -3.57
CA ILE A 259 -0.14 3.06 -3.64
C ILE A 259 -0.98 1.86 -4.10
N ASP A 260 -1.76 1.29 -3.17
CA ASP A 260 -2.68 0.16 -3.43
C ASP A 260 -4.13 0.50 -3.04
N PRO A 261 -4.77 1.43 -3.77
CA PRO A 261 -6.08 1.96 -3.40
C PRO A 261 -7.20 0.91 -3.57
N PRO A 262 -8.37 1.15 -2.95
CA PRO A 262 -9.54 0.30 -3.13
C PRO A 262 -9.86 0.00 -4.61
N TYR A 263 -10.23 -1.23 -4.95
CA TYR A 263 -10.52 -1.60 -6.34
C TYR A 263 -11.75 -0.89 -6.91
N VAL A 264 -11.65 -0.39 -8.15
CA VAL A 264 -12.69 0.35 -8.85
C VAL A 264 -14.07 -0.32 -8.81
N GLN A 265 -14.15 -1.63 -9.10
CA GLN A 265 -15.45 -2.35 -9.13
C GLN A 265 -15.80 -3.02 -7.81
N LYS A 266 -14.80 -3.60 -7.12
CA LYS A 266 -15.03 -4.45 -5.95
C LYS A 266 -14.86 -3.72 -4.62
N GLY A 267 -14.41 -2.46 -4.65
CA GLY A 267 -14.01 -1.73 -3.45
C GLY A 267 -15.11 -1.67 -2.41
N LYS A 268 -16.33 -1.30 -2.82
CA LYS A 268 -17.49 -1.21 -1.95
C LYS A 268 -17.87 -2.53 -1.28
N ASP A 269 -17.59 -3.67 -1.90
CA ASP A 269 -17.91 -4.99 -1.35
C ASP A 269 -16.83 -5.52 -0.41
N LEU A 270 -15.58 -5.10 -0.63
CA LEU A 270 -14.41 -5.64 0.05
C LEU A 270 -13.97 -4.82 1.25
N TYR A 271 -14.05 -3.49 1.15
CA TYR A 271 -13.48 -2.57 2.11
C TYR A 271 -14.57 -1.80 2.88
N HIS A 272 -14.21 -1.34 4.08
CA HIS A 272 -15.05 -0.46 4.89
C HIS A 272 -15.01 0.97 4.34
N CYS A 273 -13.80 1.52 4.20
CA CYS A 273 -13.51 2.73 3.43
C CYS A 273 -13.26 2.35 1.96
N PHE A 274 -13.93 2.99 1.01
CA PHE A 274 -13.78 2.69 -0.42
C PHE A 274 -13.76 3.97 -1.26
N TYR A 275 -13.10 3.89 -2.42
CA TYR A 275 -13.05 4.98 -3.39
C TYR A 275 -14.25 4.93 -4.33
N THR A 276 -14.76 6.11 -4.65
CA THR A 276 -15.67 6.38 -5.76
C THR A 276 -14.88 6.66 -7.04
N GLU A 277 -15.57 6.78 -8.17
CA GLU A 277 -14.94 7.19 -9.43
C GLU A 277 -14.23 8.55 -9.31
N LYS A 278 -14.82 9.49 -8.55
CA LYS A 278 -14.24 10.81 -8.31
C LYS A 278 -12.89 10.68 -7.58
N ASP A 279 -12.86 9.90 -6.50
CA ASP A 279 -11.66 9.72 -5.68
C ASP A 279 -10.53 9.07 -6.48
N HIS A 280 -10.87 8.16 -7.41
CA HIS A 280 -9.90 7.57 -8.33
C HIS A 280 -9.32 8.56 -9.34
N ARG A 281 -10.14 9.49 -9.85
CA ARG A 281 -9.70 10.55 -10.77
C ARG A 281 -8.86 11.60 -10.05
N GLU A 282 -9.20 11.91 -8.81
CA GLU A 282 -8.44 12.82 -7.96
C GLU A 282 -7.04 12.24 -7.67
N LEU A 283 -6.96 10.95 -7.32
CA LEU A 283 -5.68 10.26 -7.17
C LEU A 283 -4.86 10.27 -8.46
N SER A 284 -5.45 9.95 -9.61
CA SER A 284 -4.70 9.94 -10.87
C SER A 284 -4.21 11.33 -11.26
N PHE A 285 -5.06 12.35 -11.12
CA PHE A 285 -4.70 13.73 -11.39
C PHE A 285 -3.54 14.20 -10.50
N LEU A 286 -3.59 13.90 -9.20
CA LEU A 286 -2.50 14.24 -8.28
C LEU A 286 -1.18 13.59 -8.73
N LEU A 287 -1.19 12.28 -8.97
CA LEU A 287 0.04 11.54 -9.30
C LEU A 287 0.64 11.95 -10.64
N ASP A 288 -0.20 12.19 -11.65
CA ASP A 288 0.26 12.72 -12.94
C ASP A 288 0.83 14.13 -12.78
N SER A 289 0.17 15.01 -12.01
CA SER A 289 0.64 16.39 -11.77
C SER A 289 1.99 16.43 -11.05
N LEU A 290 2.16 15.58 -10.02
CA LEU A 290 3.41 15.47 -9.28
C LEU A 290 4.53 14.96 -10.19
N HIS A 291 4.32 13.85 -10.92
CA HIS A 291 5.33 13.29 -11.82
C HIS A 291 5.73 14.24 -12.94
N TYR A 292 4.76 14.98 -13.45
CA TYR A 292 4.92 15.91 -14.55
C TYR A 292 5.73 17.14 -14.16
N GLY A 293 5.33 17.82 -13.09
CA GLY A 293 5.85 19.14 -12.75
C GLY A 293 6.98 19.14 -11.74
N CYS A 294 7.19 18.05 -11.00
CA CYS A 294 8.08 18.05 -9.85
C CYS A 294 9.07 16.89 -9.90
N PRO A 295 10.36 17.11 -9.54
CA PRO A 295 11.21 16.02 -9.11
C PRO A 295 10.79 15.55 -7.71
N GLY A 296 10.90 14.25 -7.43
CA GLY A 296 10.50 13.72 -6.12
C GLY A 296 10.61 12.21 -5.98
N ALA A 297 9.75 11.66 -5.13
CA ALA A 297 9.72 10.24 -4.79
C ALA A 297 9.34 9.34 -5.98
N ASP A 298 9.81 8.10 -5.93
CA ASP A 298 9.32 7.04 -6.83
C ASP A 298 7.88 6.67 -6.47
N ILE A 299 7.02 6.49 -7.48
CA ILE A 299 5.62 6.10 -7.35
C ILE A 299 5.41 4.70 -7.94
N ILE A 300 4.81 3.82 -7.14
CA ILE A 300 4.32 2.51 -7.58
C ILE A 300 2.83 2.42 -7.24
N VAL A 301 1.99 2.36 -8.28
CA VAL A 301 0.54 2.17 -8.13
C VAL A 301 0.16 0.76 -8.54
N THR A 302 -0.68 0.09 -7.76
CA THR A 302 -1.24 -1.21 -8.12
C THR A 302 -2.75 -1.18 -8.18
N TYR A 303 -3.32 -1.85 -9.19
CA TYR A 303 -4.77 -2.01 -9.34
C TYR A 303 -5.15 -3.40 -9.82
N ASP A 304 -6.38 -3.80 -9.47
CA ASP A 304 -7.11 -4.79 -10.25
C ASP A 304 -7.36 -4.25 -11.67
N TYR A 305 -6.95 -5.01 -12.71
CA TYR A 305 -7.18 -4.59 -14.10
C TYR A 305 -8.67 -4.29 -14.35
N ASN A 306 -8.93 -3.09 -14.86
CA ASN A 306 -10.24 -2.63 -15.31
C ASN A 306 -10.01 -1.76 -16.54
N LYS A 307 -10.82 -1.96 -17.59
CA LYS A 307 -10.74 -1.15 -18.82
C LYS A 307 -10.90 0.35 -18.56
N TRP A 308 -11.62 0.75 -17.50
CA TRP A 308 -11.78 2.14 -17.08
C TRP A 308 -10.46 2.80 -16.65
N LEU A 309 -9.47 2.02 -16.20
CA LEU A 309 -8.13 2.54 -15.86
C LEU A 309 -7.29 2.86 -17.10
N ASN A 310 -7.68 2.35 -18.28
CA ASN A 310 -6.94 2.62 -19.52
C ASN A 310 -7.12 4.10 -19.88
N GLY A 311 -6.01 4.84 -19.90
CA GLY A 311 -6.02 6.28 -20.15
C GLY A 311 -6.56 7.13 -19.00
N LEU A 312 -6.69 6.55 -17.80
CA LEU A 312 -6.95 7.34 -16.59
C LEU A 312 -5.68 8.04 -16.09
N TYR A 313 -4.53 7.36 -16.25
CA TYR A 313 -3.21 7.88 -15.93
C TYR A 313 -2.47 8.17 -17.22
N GLU A 314 -1.78 9.31 -17.28
CA GLU A 314 -1.12 9.80 -18.49
C GLU A 314 0.35 9.36 -18.58
N TYR A 315 1.10 9.52 -17.50
CA TYR A 315 2.56 9.37 -17.53
C TYR A 315 3.16 8.05 -17.05
N PRO A 316 2.50 7.17 -16.27
CA PRO A 316 3.20 6.02 -15.72
C PRO A 316 3.59 5.02 -16.81
N LYS A 317 4.70 4.32 -16.56
CA LYS A 317 4.97 3.05 -17.24
C LYS A 317 3.90 2.04 -16.81
N VAL A 318 3.05 1.63 -17.74
CA VAL A 318 1.97 0.66 -17.47
C VAL A 318 2.49 -0.77 -17.68
N GLU A 319 2.35 -1.61 -16.66
CA GLU A 319 2.65 -3.04 -16.72
C GLU A 319 1.40 -3.85 -16.38
N VAL A 320 1.11 -4.91 -17.14
CA VAL A 320 -0.05 -5.78 -16.92
C VAL A 320 0.43 -7.18 -16.56
N ILE A 321 0.10 -7.63 -15.35
CA ILE A 321 0.52 -8.95 -14.84
C ILE A 321 -0.67 -9.86 -14.58
N GLY A 322 -0.45 -11.17 -14.70
CA GLY A 322 -1.44 -12.18 -14.33
C GLY A 322 -1.58 -12.30 -12.81
N ARG A 323 -2.82 -12.32 -12.31
CA ARG A 323 -3.12 -12.52 -10.90
C ARG A 323 -2.73 -13.92 -10.46
N ILE A 324 -1.94 -13.97 -9.41
CA ILE A 324 -1.66 -15.21 -8.72
C ILE A 324 -2.63 -15.30 -7.54
N TYR A 325 -3.83 -15.87 -7.71
CA TYR A 325 -4.75 -16.07 -6.58
C TYR A 325 -4.15 -17.01 -5.52
N SER A 326 -4.34 -16.73 -4.23
CA SER A 326 -4.16 -17.74 -3.18
C SER A 326 -5.16 -18.87 -3.41
N ALA A 327 -4.65 -20.10 -3.61
CA ALA A 327 -5.46 -21.30 -3.44
C ALA A 327 -6.01 -21.39 -2.01
#